data_AF-Q1D6H3-F1
#
_entry.id   AF-Q1D6H3-F1
#
_cell.length_a   1.000
_cell.length_b   1.000
_cell.length_c   1.000
_cell.angle_alpha   90.00
_cell.angle_beta   90.00
_cell.angle_gamma   90.00
#
_symmetry.space_group_name_H-M   'P 1'
#
loop_
_entity.id
_entity.type
_entity.pdbx_description
1 polymer ?
#
loop_
_entity_poly.entity_id
_entity_poly.type
_entity_poly.pdbx_seq_one_letter_code
_entity_poly.pdbx_strand_id
1 'polypeptide(L)'
;MAGPPDSDLDDVARIRLVLARELETINEYEAYARASSNPEVRAFFQHLAAEEKEHVSEAVHMLRMLDSGQNDHFAKPFVPGHFQAAEAPAPATVHVPTPDGPAFSVNGRNGRLPSEPPTSLPPQRLLYGLPAPPPAVESHPLTVGSLRRGGGGSGSGR
;
A
#
# COMPACT_ATOMS: atom_id res chain seq x y z
N MET A 1 15.72 13.58 -22.37
CA MET A 1 14.71 14.65 -22.53
C MET A 1 13.97 14.73 -21.21
N ALA A 2 14.08 15.84 -20.49
CA ALA A 2 13.11 16.11 -19.43
C ALA A 2 11.73 16.19 -20.11
N GLY A 3 10.72 15.52 -19.55
CA GLY A 3 9.36 15.63 -20.07
C GLY A 3 8.88 17.09 -20.08
N PRO A 4 7.71 17.37 -20.68
CA PRO A 4 7.05 18.65 -20.48
C PRO A 4 7.01 18.96 -18.99
N PRO A 5 7.29 20.20 -18.55
CA PRO A 5 7.15 20.52 -17.14
C PRO A 5 5.72 20.21 -16.70
N ASP A 6 5.54 19.70 -15.48
CA ASP A 6 4.21 19.34 -14.96
C ASP A 6 3.20 20.52 -14.99
N SER A 7 3.71 21.76 -15.11
CA SER A 7 2.92 22.96 -15.34
C SER A 7 2.05 22.91 -16.60
N ASP A 8 2.50 22.20 -17.64
CA ASP A 8 1.85 22.19 -18.96
C ASP A 8 0.84 21.06 -19.12
N LEU A 9 0.71 20.19 -18.12
CA LEU A 9 -0.27 19.11 -18.12
C LEU A 9 -1.69 19.68 -18.04
N ASP A 10 -2.64 19.03 -18.71
CA ASP A 10 -4.05 19.24 -18.44
C ASP A 10 -4.46 18.52 -17.13
N ASP A 11 -5.62 18.87 -16.60
CA ASP A 11 -6.08 18.32 -15.31
C ASP A 11 -6.35 16.82 -15.38
N VAL A 12 -6.75 16.29 -16.54
CA VAL A 12 -6.95 14.86 -16.73
C VAL A 12 -5.62 14.12 -16.60
N ALA A 13 -4.55 14.63 -17.20
CA ALA A 13 -3.20 14.11 -17.06
C ALA A 13 -2.71 14.19 -15.61
N ARG A 14 -3.01 15.28 -14.88
CA ARG A 14 -2.70 15.38 -13.44
C ARG A 14 -3.41 14.31 -12.62
N ILE A 15 -4.70 14.07 -12.86
CA ILE A 15 -5.46 13.03 -12.14
C ILE A 15 -4.90 11.63 -12.43
N ARG A 16 -4.49 11.35 -13.67
CA ARG A 16 -3.85 10.08 -14.01
C ARG A 16 -2.52 9.90 -13.28
N LEU A 17 -1.73 10.96 -13.12
CA LEU A 17 -0.49 10.92 -12.33
C LEU A 17 -0.76 10.68 -10.84
N VAL A 18 -1.80 11.30 -10.27
CA VAL A 18 -2.26 11.01 -8.90
C VAL A 18 -2.63 9.54 -8.78
N LEU A 19 -3.50 9.04 -9.66
CA LEU A 19 -3.92 7.63 -9.65
C LEU A 19 -2.72 6.66 -9.72
N ALA A 20 -1.73 6.95 -10.58
CA ALA A 20 -0.52 6.14 -10.68
C ALA A 20 0.29 6.14 -9.38
N ARG A 21 0.46 7.31 -8.76
CA ARG A 21 1.16 7.47 -7.49
C ARG A 21 0.45 6.71 -6.35
N GLU A 22 -0.87 6.79 -6.25
CA GLU A 22 -1.57 6.11 -5.15
C GLU A 22 -1.48 4.58 -5.29
N LEU A 23 -1.53 4.05 -6.51
CA LEU A 23 -1.32 2.62 -6.77
C LEU A 23 0.11 2.17 -6.42
N GLU A 24 1.12 2.99 -6.72
CA GLU A 24 2.51 2.73 -6.29
C GLU A 24 2.61 2.76 -4.76
N THR A 25 2.04 3.77 -4.13
CA THR A 25 2.07 3.98 -2.67
C THR A 25 1.39 2.84 -1.91
N ILE A 26 0.25 2.33 -2.39
CA ILE A 26 -0.39 1.12 -1.83
C ILE A 26 0.58 -0.06 -1.83
N ASN A 27 1.25 -0.32 -2.95
CA ASN A 27 2.18 -1.44 -3.07
C ASN A 27 3.37 -1.30 -2.11
N GLU A 28 3.89 -0.08 -1.96
CA GLU A 28 4.99 0.23 -1.04
C GLU A 28 4.57 0.01 0.42
N TYR A 29 3.44 0.58 0.83
CA TYR A 29 2.96 0.46 2.21
C TYR A 29 2.60 -0.98 2.58
N GLU A 30 1.98 -1.74 1.66
CA GLU A 30 1.74 -3.16 1.90
C GLU A 30 3.04 -3.98 1.96
N ALA A 31 4.08 -3.61 1.19
CA ALA A 31 5.40 -4.22 1.30
C ALA A 31 6.08 -3.89 2.62
N TYR A 32 6.00 -2.64 3.08
CA TYR A 32 6.55 -2.22 4.37
C TYR A 32 5.83 -2.90 5.54
N ALA A 33 4.51 -3.02 5.47
CA ALA A 33 3.72 -3.77 6.45
C ALA A 33 4.17 -5.24 6.54
N ARG A 34 4.45 -5.89 5.40
CA ARG A 34 4.96 -7.28 5.37
C ARG A 34 6.38 -7.42 5.91
N ALA A 35 7.23 -6.42 5.68
CA ALA A 35 8.63 -6.43 6.11
C ALA A 35 8.82 -6.01 7.58
N SER A 36 7.87 -5.28 8.17
CA SER A 36 7.98 -4.77 9.53
C SER A 36 7.90 -5.88 10.59
N SER A 37 8.87 -5.89 11.51
CA SER A 37 8.87 -6.77 12.69
C SER A 37 8.11 -6.17 13.89
N ASN A 38 7.91 -4.85 13.92
CA ASN A 38 7.15 -4.18 14.98
C ASN A 38 5.65 -4.21 14.64
N PRO A 39 4.78 -4.74 15.54
CA PRO A 39 3.35 -4.86 15.29
C PRO A 39 2.64 -3.52 15.14
N GLU A 40 3.04 -2.47 15.88
CA GLU A 40 2.44 -1.14 15.78
C GLU A 40 2.79 -0.48 14.44
N VAL A 41 4.05 -0.60 14.01
CA VAL A 41 4.51 -0.08 12.71
C VAL A 41 3.84 -0.83 11.55
N ARG A 42 3.65 -2.14 11.69
CA ARG A 42 2.90 -2.93 10.70
C ARG A 42 1.46 -2.46 10.59
N ALA A 43 0.78 -2.24 11.73
CA ALA A 43 -0.58 -1.71 11.74
C ALA A 43 -0.66 -0.30 11.14
N PHE A 44 0.33 0.55 11.41
CA PHE A 44 0.44 1.88 10.81
C PHE A 44 0.50 1.83 9.27
N PHE A 45 1.40 1.02 8.70
CA PHE A 45 1.46 0.88 7.24
C PHE A 45 0.21 0.26 6.63
N GLN A 46 -0.44 -0.68 7.33
CA GLN A 46 -1.72 -1.25 6.89
C GLN A 46 -2.84 -0.21 6.87
N HIS A 47 -2.86 0.70 7.85
CA HIS A 47 -3.79 1.81 7.91
C HIS A 47 -3.57 2.78 6.75
N LEU A 48 -2.32 3.22 6.52
CA LEU A 48 -2.00 4.10 5.39
C LEU A 48 -2.38 3.45 4.05
N ALA A 49 -2.03 2.18 3.83
CA ALA A 49 -2.40 1.47 2.60
C ALA A 49 -3.93 1.38 2.39
N ALA A 50 -4.73 1.43 3.46
CA ALA A 50 -6.18 1.48 3.36
C ALA A 50 -6.68 2.88 2.98
N GLU A 51 -6.08 3.95 3.51
CA GLU A 51 -6.39 5.34 3.12
C GLU A 51 -6.06 5.60 1.65
N GLU A 52 -4.91 5.12 1.15
CA GLU A 52 -4.56 5.30 -0.26
C GLU A 52 -5.52 4.57 -1.22
N LYS A 53 -6.16 3.49 -0.77
CA LYS A 53 -7.22 2.82 -1.56
C LYS A 53 -8.47 3.69 -1.69
N GLU A 54 -8.77 4.52 -0.69
CA GLU A 54 -9.82 5.53 -0.79
C GLU A 54 -9.44 6.59 -1.81
N HIS A 55 -8.21 7.10 -1.77
CA HIS A 55 -7.71 8.08 -2.75
C HIS A 55 -7.74 7.54 -4.20
N VAL A 56 -7.39 6.27 -4.42
CA VAL A 56 -7.54 5.61 -5.73
C VAL A 56 -9.00 5.66 -6.20
N SER A 57 -9.96 5.41 -5.31
CA SER A 57 -11.38 5.43 -5.67
C SER A 57 -11.86 6.84 -6.04
N GLU A 58 -11.40 7.87 -5.34
CA GLU A 58 -11.70 9.28 -5.62
C GLU A 58 -11.08 9.74 -6.94
N ALA A 59 -9.81 9.40 -7.18
CA ALA A 59 -9.11 9.72 -8.43
C ALA A 59 -9.77 9.04 -9.63
N VAL A 60 -10.16 7.76 -9.51
CA VAL A 60 -10.92 7.05 -10.56
C VAL A 60 -12.28 7.70 -10.78
N HIS A 61 -13.00 8.09 -9.72
CA HIS A 61 -14.27 8.78 -9.86
C HIS A 61 -14.12 10.08 -10.65
N MET A 62 -13.14 10.92 -10.28
CA MET A 62 -12.86 12.17 -10.98
C MET A 62 -12.44 11.94 -12.44
N LEU A 63 -11.58 10.95 -12.69
CA LEU A 63 -11.15 10.61 -14.05
C LEU A 63 -12.34 10.23 -14.95
N ARG A 64 -13.29 9.46 -14.42
CA ARG A 64 -14.52 9.08 -15.16
C ARG A 64 -15.45 10.24 -15.45
N MET A 65 -15.43 11.29 -14.63
CA MET A 65 -16.22 12.49 -14.88
C MET A 65 -15.61 13.37 -15.98
N LEU A 66 -14.28 13.45 -16.06
CA LEU A 66 -13.58 14.38 -16.95
C LEU A 66 -13.16 13.75 -18.29
N ASP A 67 -12.96 12.43 -18.32
CA ASP A 67 -12.55 11.69 -19.52
C ASP A 67 -13.63 10.70 -19.93
N SER A 68 -14.49 11.13 -20.85
CA SER A 68 -15.57 10.28 -21.38
C SER A 68 -15.05 9.03 -22.07
N GLY A 69 -13.90 9.11 -22.76
CA GLY A 69 -13.29 7.97 -23.43
C GLY A 69 -12.87 6.91 -22.41
N GLN A 70 -12.22 7.32 -21.33
CA GLN A 70 -11.89 6.42 -20.22
C GLN A 70 -13.16 5.87 -19.54
N ASN A 71 -14.18 6.69 -19.33
CA ASN A 71 -15.45 6.24 -18.75
C ASN A 71 -16.17 5.20 -19.63
N ASP A 72 -16.12 5.32 -20.95
CA ASP A 72 -16.68 4.33 -21.87
C ASP A 72 -16.00 2.98 -21.72
N HIS A 73 -14.70 2.94 -21.40
CA HIS A 73 -14.00 1.70 -21.07
C HIS A 73 -14.45 1.13 -19.71
N PHE A 74 -14.70 1.98 -18.71
CA PHE A 74 -15.26 1.53 -17.42
C PHE A 74 -16.68 0.98 -17.53
N ALA A 75 -17.50 1.48 -18.47
CA ALA A 75 -18.88 1.05 -18.67
C ALA A 75 -19.00 -0.30 -19.41
N LYS A 76 -17.94 -0.76 -20.07
CA LYS A 76 -17.96 -2.03 -20.82
C LYS A 76 -17.90 -3.22 -19.85
N PRO A 77 -18.86 -4.16 -19.90
CA PRO A 77 -18.76 -5.38 -19.12
C PRO A 77 -17.62 -6.25 -19.63
N PHE A 78 -16.88 -6.87 -18.71
CA PHE A 78 -15.89 -7.89 -19.06
C PHE A 78 -16.59 -9.23 -19.23
N VAL A 79 -16.43 -9.86 -20.39
CA VAL A 79 -16.91 -11.23 -20.61
C VAL A 79 -16.04 -12.23 -19.82
N PRO A 80 -16.61 -13.31 -19.28
CA PRO A 80 -15.79 -14.41 -18.76
C PRO A 80 -14.77 -14.87 -19.81
N GLY A 81 -13.52 -15.06 -19.39
CA GLY A 81 -12.44 -15.41 -20.31
C GLY A 81 -11.85 -14.25 -21.10
N HIS A 82 -12.25 -12.99 -20.85
CA HIS A 82 -11.62 -11.80 -21.45
C HIS A 82 -10.08 -11.80 -21.33
N PHE A 83 -9.54 -12.38 -20.24
CA PHE A 83 -8.10 -12.50 -19.98
C PHE A 83 -7.52 -13.90 -20.27
N GLN A 84 -8.32 -14.87 -20.70
CA GLN A 84 -7.87 -16.25 -20.92
C GLN A 84 -7.18 -16.44 -22.28
N ALA A 85 -7.05 -15.38 -23.09
CA ALA A 85 -6.34 -15.43 -24.35
C ALA A 85 -4.84 -15.67 -24.10
N ALA A 86 -4.40 -16.84 -24.56
CA ALA A 86 -3.02 -17.32 -24.62
C ALA A 86 -2.39 -17.78 -23.29
N GLU A 87 -2.81 -18.96 -22.84
CA GLU A 87 -1.84 -19.97 -22.40
C GLU A 87 -1.00 -20.37 -23.63
N ALA A 88 -0.15 -19.46 -24.11
CA ALA A 88 0.90 -19.80 -25.08
C ALA A 88 1.97 -20.63 -24.34
N PRO A 89 2.57 -21.61 -25.03
CA PRO A 89 3.12 -22.79 -24.38
C PRO A 89 4.33 -22.47 -23.50
N ALA A 90 4.51 -23.38 -22.54
CA ALA A 90 5.62 -23.56 -21.60
C ALA A 90 6.90 -22.74 -21.86
N PRO A 91 7.50 -22.21 -20.78
CA PRO A 91 8.57 -21.22 -20.83
C PRO A 91 9.69 -21.69 -21.76
N ALA A 92 10.11 -20.78 -22.64
CA ALA A 92 11.37 -20.89 -23.34
C ALA A 92 12.41 -21.38 -22.34
N THR A 93 13.00 -22.52 -22.66
CA THR A 93 14.07 -23.16 -21.90
C THR A 93 15.17 -22.14 -21.67
N VAL A 94 15.15 -21.49 -20.51
CA VAL A 94 16.28 -20.69 -20.05
C VAL A 94 17.37 -21.71 -19.76
N HIS A 95 18.27 -21.88 -20.73
CA HIS A 95 19.51 -22.59 -20.55
C HIS A 95 20.33 -21.81 -19.52
N VAL A 96 20.12 -22.12 -18.24
CA VAL A 96 21.01 -21.69 -17.18
C VAL A 96 22.22 -22.63 -17.26
N PRO A 97 23.43 -22.12 -17.55
CA PRO A 97 24.62 -22.94 -17.52
C PRO A 97 24.82 -23.44 -16.10
N THR A 98 24.95 -24.76 -15.95
CA THR A 98 25.27 -25.46 -14.71
C THR A 98 26.57 -24.90 -14.12
N PRO A 99 26.55 -24.32 -12.91
CA PRO A 99 27.74 -24.26 -12.10
C PRO A 99 27.95 -25.65 -11.47
N ASP A 100 29.04 -26.32 -11.86
CA ASP A 100 29.56 -27.49 -11.15
C ASP A 100 29.91 -27.09 -9.72
N GLY A 101 28.98 -27.30 -8.79
CA GLY A 101 29.14 -27.04 -7.37
C GLY A 101 28.64 -28.22 -6.55
N PRO A 102 29.39 -28.69 -5.53
CA PRO A 102 29.12 -29.96 -4.88
C PRO A 102 27.81 -29.92 -4.08
N ALA A 103 27.09 -31.03 -4.15
CA ALA A 103 25.84 -31.28 -3.46
C ALA A 103 26.00 -31.12 -1.93
N PHE A 104 25.59 -29.97 -1.39
CA PHE A 104 25.25 -29.89 0.03
C PHE A 104 23.86 -30.50 0.22
N SER A 105 23.85 -31.81 0.51
CA SER A 105 22.70 -32.52 1.06
C SER A 105 22.35 -31.94 2.44
N VAL A 106 21.50 -30.93 2.48
CA VAL A 106 20.81 -30.56 3.72
C VAL A 106 19.50 -31.33 3.74
N ASN A 107 19.55 -32.48 4.40
CA ASN A 107 18.39 -33.27 4.77
C ASN A 107 17.40 -32.43 5.58
N GLY A 108 16.18 -32.32 5.07
CA GLY A 108 14.95 -32.49 5.82
C GLY A 108 14.72 -31.57 7.01
N ARG A 109 13.95 -30.50 6.79
CA ARG A 109 12.95 -30.00 7.75
C ARG A 109 11.93 -29.13 7.03
N ASN A 110 11.07 -29.79 6.24
CA ASN A 110 9.80 -29.23 5.79
C ASN A 110 8.86 -29.11 6.99
N GLY A 111 9.11 -28.11 7.84
CA GLY A 111 8.16 -27.65 8.85
C GLY A 111 7.05 -26.89 8.17
N ARG A 112 6.13 -27.61 7.51
CA ARG A 112 4.85 -27.04 7.06
C ARG A 112 4.10 -26.63 8.31
N LEU A 113 4.11 -25.34 8.62
CA LEU A 113 3.28 -24.78 9.69
C LEU A 113 1.83 -25.17 9.39
N PRO A 114 1.10 -25.76 10.36
CA PRO A 114 -0.28 -26.14 10.16
C PRO A 114 -1.09 -24.90 9.78
N SER A 115 -1.86 -25.02 8.70
CA SER A 115 -2.84 -24.03 8.27
C SER A 115 -3.72 -23.66 9.47
N GLU A 116 -3.63 -22.42 9.93
CA GLU A 116 -4.61 -21.91 10.89
C GLU A 116 -6.01 -22.07 10.29
N PRO A 117 -6.98 -22.60 11.05
CA PRO A 117 -8.34 -22.72 10.56
C PRO A 117 -8.92 -21.32 10.30
N PRO A 118 -9.75 -21.15 9.25
CA PRO A 118 -10.46 -19.90 9.03
C PRO A 118 -11.28 -19.58 10.27
N THR A 119 -10.97 -18.45 10.92
CA THR A 119 -11.74 -18.00 12.09
C THR A 119 -13.21 -17.85 11.69
N SER A 120 -14.11 -18.41 12.49
CA SER A 120 -15.56 -18.39 12.24
C SER A 120 -16.24 -17.13 12.78
N LEU A 121 -15.47 -16.13 13.19
CA LEU A 121 -16.02 -14.89 13.69
C LEU A 121 -16.64 -14.09 12.54
N PRO A 122 -17.92 -13.71 12.63
CA PRO A 122 -18.50 -12.82 11.63
C PRO A 122 -17.71 -11.51 11.60
N PRO A 123 -17.56 -10.87 10.41
CA PRO A 123 -16.93 -9.57 10.32
C PRO A 123 -17.64 -8.64 11.30
N GLN A 124 -16.90 -8.13 12.28
CA GLN A 124 -17.44 -7.18 13.23
C GLN A 124 -17.90 -5.96 12.42
N ARG A 125 -19.21 -5.86 12.16
CA ARG A 125 -19.82 -4.63 11.67
C ARG A 125 -19.53 -3.59 12.73
N LEU A 126 -18.61 -2.69 12.42
CA LEU A 126 -18.30 -1.53 13.23
C LEU A 126 -19.61 -0.75 13.40
N LEU A 127 -20.25 -0.90 14.57
CA LEU A 127 -21.55 -0.31 14.85
C LEU A 127 -21.30 1.17 15.19
N TYR A 128 -21.31 2.03 14.17
CA TYR A 128 -21.38 3.48 14.36
C TYR A 128 -22.67 3.79 15.14
N GLY A 129 -22.56 4.27 16.37
CA GLY A 129 -23.73 4.74 17.13
C GLY A 129 -23.71 4.51 18.65
N LEU A 130 -22.71 3.80 19.20
CA LEU A 130 -22.56 3.79 20.66
C LEU A 130 -21.89 5.10 21.11
N PRO A 131 -22.51 5.87 22.03
CA PRO A 131 -21.85 7.03 22.61
C PRO A 131 -20.55 6.57 23.29
N ALA A 132 -19.50 7.39 23.16
CA ALA A 132 -18.21 7.09 23.76
C ALA A 132 -18.40 6.78 25.26
N PRO A 133 -17.74 5.73 25.78
CA PRO A 133 -17.78 5.45 27.21
C PRO A 133 -17.29 6.68 27.98
N PRO A 134 -17.85 6.95 29.17
CA PRO A 134 -17.36 8.02 30.01
C PRO A 134 -15.85 7.83 30.26
N PRO A 135 -15.09 8.93 30.40
CA PRO A 135 -13.67 8.84 30.71
C PRO A 135 -13.47 7.96 31.95
N ALA A 136 -12.53 7.02 31.87
CA ALA A 136 -12.12 6.25 33.04
C ALA A 136 -11.62 7.22 34.11
N VAL A 137 -11.98 6.99 35.37
CA VAL A 137 -11.60 7.86 36.52
C VAL A 137 -10.07 8.03 36.62
N GLU A 138 -9.29 7.14 35.99
CA GLU A 138 -7.84 7.12 35.98
C GLU A 138 -7.19 7.69 34.69
N SER A 139 -7.96 8.32 33.79
CA SER A 139 -7.39 8.89 32.57
C SER A 139 -6.59 10.15 32.88
N HIS A 140 -5.27 10.00 33.07
CA HIS A 140 -4.36 11.12 33.18
C HIS A 140 -4.08 11.72 31.79
N PRO A 141 -4.22 13.04 31.59
CA PRO A 141 -3.84 13.66 30.34
C PRO A 141 -2.33 13.51 30.13
N LEU A 142 -1.93 13.00 28.96
CA LEU A 142 -0.54 12.96 28.52
C LEU A 142 -0.05 14.40 28.32
N THR A 143 0.46 15.01 29.41
CA THR A 143 1.05 16.35 29.36
C THR A 143 2.40 16.24 28.67
N VAL A 144 2.47 16.67 27.42
CA VAL A 144 3.73 16.73 26.66
C VAL A 144 4.54 17.91 27.20
N GLY A 145 5.74 17.62 27.72
CA GLY A 145 6.63 18.61 28.34
C GLY A 145 6.96 19.78 27.41
N SER A 146 7.09 20.96 28.01
CA SER A 146 7.41 22.23 27.34
C SER A 146 8.73 22.15 26.57
N LEU A 147 8.67 22.45 25.28
CA LEU A 147 9.80 22.53 24.36
C LEU A 147 10.82 23.57 24.87
N ARG A 148 11.97 23.11 25.37
CA ARG A 148 13.06 23.98 25.83
C ARG A 148 13.73 24.61 24.62
N ARG A 149 13.42 25.88 24.31
CA ARG A 149 14.12 26.65 23.27
C ARG A 149 15.56 26.90 23.72
N GLY A 150 16.49 26.04 23.27
CA GLY A 150 17.92 26.21 23.49
C GLY A 150 18.42 27.46 22.79
N GLY A 151 18.88 28.44 23.58
CA GLY A 151 19.65 29.57 23.08
C GLY A 151 21.07 29.11 22.71
N GLY A 152 21.42 29.23 21.43
CA GLY A 152 22.80 29.16 20.97
C GLY A 152 23.35 30.58 20.85
N GLY A 153 24.12 31.01 21.85
CA GLY A 153 24.92 32.23 21.80
C GLY A 153 26.38 31.95 21.46
N SER A 154 27.13 33.04 21.28
CA SER A 154 28.58 33.13 20.98
C SER A 154 28.91 32.97 19.48
N GLY A 155 29.37 33.97 18.74
CA GLY A 155 30.25 35.08 19.11
C GLY A 155 31.71 34.65 18.86
N SER A 156 32.25 34.99 17.69
CA SER A 156 33.69 35.15 17.47
C SER A 156 33.90 36.00 16.22
N GLY A 157 33.87 37.31 16.41
CA GLY A 157 34.40 38.29 15.47
C GLY A 157 35.81 38.64 15.92
N ARG A 158 36.80 38.22 15.15
CA ARG A 158 38.14 38.79 15.10
C ARG A 158 38.62 38.70 13.65
#